data_AF-A0AAD7EKV4-F1
#
_entry.id   AF-A0AAD7EKV4-F1
#
_cell.length_a   1.000
_cell.length_b   1.000
_cell.length_c   1.000
_cell.angle_alpha   90.00
_cell.angle_beta   90.00
_cell.angle_gamma   90.00
#
_symmetry.space_group_name_H-M   'P 1'
#
loop_
_entity.id
_entity.type
_entity.pdbx_description
1 polymer ?
#
loop_
_entity_poly.entity_id
_entity_poly.type
_entity_poly.pdbx_seq_one_letter_code
_entity_poly.pdbx_strand_id
1 'polypeptide(L)'
;LTFHAAGINLLQRNISGDAFYNSEQHFPPPQCHPATRTTVQKTIQSWVVDDQGASVMWLYGPAGTGKSAIAQSMAENWAANYNLTTAFFFGRWRARGGSGKCLFPTITYQLALHIPSLWESIGLAV
;
A
#
# COMPACT_ATOMS: atom_id res chain seq x y z
N LEU A 1 2.38 -31.84 -0.19
CA LEU A 1 3.01 -30.83 0.71
C LEU A 1 4.02 -29.94 -0.01
N THR A 2 4.78 -30.43 -1.00
CA THR A 2 5.83 -29.68 -1.71
C THR A 2 5.33 -28.54 -2.61
N PHE A 3 4.20 -28.72 -3.29
CA PHE A 3 3.62 -27.69 -4.18
C PHE A 3 3.20 -26.43 -3.42
N HIS A 4 2.63 -26.60 -2.23
CA HIS A 4 2.18 -25.51 -1.37
C HIS A 4 3.31 -24.55 -0.97
N ALA A 5 4.49 -25.12 -0.68
CA ALA A 5 5.67 -24.33 -0.35
C ALA A 5 6.24 -23.59 -1.57
N ALA A 6 6.10 -24.12 -2.78
CA ALA A 6 6.65 -23.51 -3.99
C ALA A 6 5.96 -22.16 -4.32
N GLY A 7 4.63 -22.09 -4.26
CA GLY A 7 3.87 -20.86 -4.52
C GLY A 7 4.16 -19.76 -3.51
N ILE A 8 4.20 -20.11 -2.23
CA ILE A 8 4.53 -19.16 -1.15
C ILE A 8 5.97 -18.63 -1.31
N ASN A 9 6.93 -19.51 -1.58
CA ASN A 9 8.32 -19.11 -1.81
C ASN A 9 8.47 -18.19 -3.03
N LEU A 10 7.73 -18.47 -4.10
CA LEU A 10 7.74 -17.64 -5.31
C LEU A 10 7.17 -16.24 -5.00
N LEU A 11 6.07 -16.17 -4.26
CA LEU A 11 5.47 -14.91 -3.81
C LEU A 11 6.48 -14.08 -3.02
N GLN A 12 7.07 -14.67 -1.97
CA GLN A 12 8.01 -14.00 -1.07
C GLN A 12 9.24 -13.44 -1.79
N ARG A 13 9.74 -14.11 -2.83
CA ARG A 13 10.88 -13.63 -3.63
C ARG A 13 10.58 -12.43 -4.52
N ASN A 14 9.29 -12.15 -4.76
CA ASN A 14 8.87 -11.11 -5.70
C ASN A 14 8.20 -9.91 -5.01
N ILE A 15 8.13 -9.88 -3.67
CA ILE A 15 7.63 -8.71 -2.94
C ILE A 15 8.66 -7.58 -2.94
N SER A 16 8.19 -6.35 -2.72
CA SER A 16 9.03 -5.20 -2.44
C SER A 16 8.75 -4.72 -1.02
N GLY A 17 9.63 -5.06 -0.08
CA GLY A 17 9.55 -4.56 1.30
C GLY A 17 9.59 -3.03 1.38
N ASP A 18 10.32 -2.40 0.46
CA ASP A 18 10.43 -0.94 0.33
C ASP A 18 9.09 -0.26 -0.02
N ALA A 19 8.12 -1.00 -0.56
CA ALA A 19 6.82 -0.47 -0.95
C ALA A 19 5.81 -0.44 0.21
N PHE A 20 6.15 -1.00 1.37
CA PHE A 20 5.29 -0.95 2.55
C PHE A 20 5.20 0.48 3.08
N TYR A 21 4.03 0.88 3.58
CA TYR A 21 3.80 2.22 4.13
C TYR A 21 4.69 2.51 5.35
N ASN A 22 5.07 1.47 6.09
CA ASN A 22 5.93 1.52 7.27
C ASN A 22 7.37 1.04 6.99
N SER A 23 7.80 1.04 5.73
CA SER A 23 9.18 0.68 5.39
C SER A 23 10.18 1.72 5.91
N GLU A 24 11.29 1.25 6.48
CA GLU A 24 12.41 2.10 6.92
C GLU A 24 13.00 2.97 5.79
N GLN A 25 12.81 2.56 4.53
CA GLN A 25 13.24 3.32 3.35
C GLN A 25 12.56 4.67 3.17
N HIS A 26 11.47 4.92 3.90
CA HIS A 26 10.77 6.20 3.91
C HIS A 26 11.04 6.98 5.18
N PHE A 27 11.93 6.55 6.08
CA PHE A 27 12.15 7.21 7.35
C PHE A 27 12.96 8.53 7.22
N PRO A 28 12.54 9.63 7.89
CA PRO A 28 11.26 9.79 8.57
C PRO A 28 10.11 9.87 7.54
N PRO A 29 8.96 9.19 7.77
CA PRO A 29 7.88 9.17 6.81
C PRO A 29 7.40 10.59 6.51
N PRO A 30 7.13 10.94 5.24
CA PRO A 30 6.58 12.24 4.92
C PRO A 30 5.21 12.37 5.57
N GLN A 31 5.05 13.30 6.51
CA GLN A 31 3.82 13.44 7.28
C GLN A 31 3.22 14.83 7.11
N CYS A 32 1.89 14.91 7.10
CA CYS A 32 1.21 16.18 7.26
C CYS A 32 1.43 16.69 8.70
N HIS A 33 1.77 17.98 8.84
CA HIS A 33 1.77 18.60 10.16
C HIS A 33 0.38 18.49 10.80
N PRO A 34 0.30 18.34 12.13
CA PRO A 34 -0.97 18.29 12.85
C PRO A 34 -1.89 19.45 12.45
N ALA A 35 -3.19 19.14 12.31
CA ALA A 35 -4.23 20.09 11.90
C ALA A 35 -4.05 20.75 10.50
N THR A 36 -3.12 20.30 9.67
CA THR A 36 -2.97 20.78 8.28
C THR A 36 -3.63 19.83 7.27
N ARG A 37 -4.02 20.36 6.11
CA ARG A 37 -4.60 19.58 4.98
C ARG A 37 -5.81 18.72 5.36
N THR A 38 -6.48 19.05 6.46
CA THR A 38 -7.63 18.32 7.02
C THR A 38 -8.80 18.25 6.05
N THR A 39 -9.05 19.31 5.28
CA THR A 39 -10.09 19.31 4.24
C THR A 39 -9.85 18.22 3.21
N VAL A 40 -8.62 18.12 2.67
CA VAL A 40 -8.28 17.11 1.66
C VAL A 40 -8.35 15.70 2.26
N GLN A 41 -7.86 15.51 3.48
CA GLN A 41 -7.96 14.21 4.17
C GLN A 41 -9.42 13.79 4.36
N LYS A 42 -10.30 14.70 4.78
CA LYS A 42 -11.75 14.43 4.90
C LYS A 42 -12.39 14.08 3.56
N THR A 43 -11.99 14.74 2.47
CA THR A 43 -12.44 14.38 1.12
C THR A 43 -12.03 12.96 0.76
N ILE A 44 -10.77 12.57 1.03
CA ILE A 44 -10.30 11.20 0.78
C ILE A 44 -11.08 10.19 1.63
N GLN A 45 -11.31 10.49 2.92
CA GLN A 45 -12.10 9.62 3.80
C GLN A 45 -13.52 9.41 3.28
N SER A 46 -14.17 10.49 2.83
CA SER A 46 -15.53 10.42 2.28
C SER A 46 -15.57 9.62 0.98
N TRP A 47 -14.54 9.75 0.14
CA TRP A 47 -14.40 9.00 -1.10
C TRP A 47 -14.22 7.49 -0.86
N VAL A 48 -13.45 7.08 0.16
CA VAL A 48 -13.21 5.66 0.45
C VAL A 48 -14.47 4.90 0.87
N VAL A 49 -15.45 5.58 1.47
CA VAL A 49 -16.70 4.96 1.94
C VAL A 49 -17.87 5.15 0.97
N ASP A 50 -17.64 5.78 -0.17
CA ASP A 50 -18.65 5.98 -1.20
C ASP A 50 -18.65 4.81 -2.19
N ASP A 51 -19.55 3.84 -1.96
CA ASP A 51 -19.71 2.65 -2.80
C ASP A 51 -20.19 2.96 -4.23
N GLN A 52 -20.66 4.18 -4.51
CA GLN A 52 -21.06 4.64 -5.84
C GLN A 52 -19.97 5.49 -6.51
N GLY A 53 -18.87 5.77 -5.80
CA GLY A 53 -17.77 6.60 -6.27
C GLY A 53 -16.84 5.89 -7.25
N ALA A 54 -15.94 6.67 -7.86
CA ALA A 54 -14.90 6.13 -8.73
C ALA A 54 -13.89 5.29 -7.94
N SER A 55 -13.45 4.15 -8.47
CA SER A 55 -12.48 3.27 -7.78
C SER A 55 -11.05 3.81 -7.71
N VAL A 56 -10.74 4.90 -8.42
CA VAL A 56 -9.43 5.54 -8.43
C VAL A 56 -9.58 7.04 -8.18
N MET A 57 -8.93 7.53 -7.13
CA MET A 57 -8.80 8.96 -6.85
C MET A 57 -7.46 9.50 -7.33
N TRP A 58 -7.50 10.57 -8.13
CA TRP A 58 -6.31 11.29 -8.54
C TRP A 58 -6.07 12.51 -7.63
N LEU A 59 -5.04 12.45 -6.76
CA LEU A 59 -4.58 13.61 -6.00
C LEU A 59 -3.51 14.40 -6.78
N TYR A 60 -3.87 15.57 -7.32
CA TYR A 60 -2.96 16.43 -8.10
C TYR A 60 -2.69 17.78 -7.45
N GLY A 61 -1.64 18.45 -7.92
CA GLY A 61 -1.23 19.78 -7.46
C GLY A 61 0.26 20.04 -7.69
N PRO A 62 0.74 21.27 -7.48
CA PRO A 62 2.12 21.66 -7.72
C PRO A 62 3.15 20.75 -7.03
N ALA A 63 4.37 20.68 -7.56
CA ALA A 63 5.47 19.98 -6.89
C ALA A 63 5.72 20.57 -5.49
N GLY A 64 6.10 19.74 -4.52
CA GLY A 64 6.37 20.19 -3.14
C GLY A 64 5.15 20.46 -2.26
N THR A 65 3.91 20.35 -2.76
CA THR A 65 2.71 20.62 -1.94
C THR A 65 2.35 19.54 -0.92
N GLY A 66 3.17 18.49 -0.79
CA GLY A 66 2.99 17.45 0.21
C GLY A 66 1.95 16.38 -0.16
N LYS A 67 1.70 16.12 -1.44
CA LYS A 67 0.77 15.05 -1.89
C LYS A 67 1.15 13.67 -1.33
N SER A 68 2.43 13.31 -1.40
CA SER A 68 2.93 12.07 -0.82
C SER A 68 2.79 12.05 0.70
N ALA A 69 2.92 13.21 1.36
CA ALA A 69 2.69 13.33 2.80
C ALA A 69 1.21 13.13 3.17
N ILE A 70 0.27 13.56 2.32
CA ILE A 70 -1.15 13.26 2.50
C ILE A 70 -1.38 11.75 2.40
N ALA A 71 -0.89 11.10 1.34
CA ALA A 71 -1.07 9.66 1.14
C ALA A 71 -0.48 8.83 2.30
N GLN A 72 0.72 9.19 2.75
CA GLN A 72 1.38 8.57 3.90
C GLN A 72 0.58 8.77 5.19
N SER A 73 0.15 10.01 5.49
CA SER A 73 -0.67 10.28 6.68
C SER A 73 -2.01 9.54 6.65
N MET A 74 -2.62 9.36 5.48
CA MET A 74 -3.83 8.55 5.32
C MET A 74 -3.55 7.07 5.63
N ALA A 75 -2.47 6.50 5.10
CA ALA A 75 -2.09 5.12 5.37
C ALA A 75 -1.77 4.88 6.86
N GLU A 76 -1.00 5.77 7.49
CA GLU A 76 -0.72 5.71 8.93
C GLU A 76 -1.99 5.77 9.77
N ASN A 77 -2.91 6.70 9.43
CA ASN A 77 -4.20 6.82 10.10
C ASN A 77 -5.05 5.54 9.94
N TRP A 78 -5.11 4.97 8.73
CA TRP A 78 -5.81 3.73 8.48
C TRP A 78 -5.19 2.52 9.14
N ALA A 79 -3.86 2.47 9.29
CA ALA A 79 -3.22 1.39 10.03
C ALA A 79 -3.44 1.51 11.55
N ALA A 80 -3.54 2.73 12.09
CA ALA A 80 -3.69 2.98 13.52
C ALA A 80 -5.13 2.87 14.01
N ASN A 81 -6.09 3.39 13.24
CA ASN A 81 -7.49 3.55 13.66
C ASN A 81 -8.45 2.59 12.94
N TYR A 82 -7.96 1.87 11.92
CA TYR A 82 -8.74 0.97 11.09
C TYR A 82 -7.90 -0.28 10.76
N ASN A 83 -8.44 -1.18 9.93
CA ASN A 83 -7.70 -2.35 9.45
C ASN A 83 -7.18 -2.10 8.02
N LEU A 84 -6.13 -1.31 7.87
CA LEU A 84 -5.43 -1.17 6.59
C LEU A 84 -4.87 -2.53 6.15
N THR A 85 -5.53 -3.20 5.21
CA THR A 85 -5.14 -4.54 4.79
C THR A 85 -3.91 -4.52 3.87
N THR A 86 -3.82 -3.52 3.00
CA THR A 86 -2.69 -3.39 2.07
C THR A 86 -2.40 -1.93 1.75
N ALA A 87 -1.13 -1.65 1.44
CA ALA A 87 -0.69 -0.42 0.83
C ALA A 87 0.59 -0.65 0.03
N PHE A 88 0.70 0.01 -1.12
CA PHE A 88 1.86 -0.07 -1.99
C PHE A 88 2.32 1.32 -2.40
N PHE A 89 3.51 1.72 -1.93
CA PHE A 89 4.13 3.01 -2.22
C PHE A 89 5.27 2.84 -3.22
N PHE A 90 5.32 3.69 -4.24
CA PHE A 90 6.41 3.72 -5.20
C PHE A 90 6.73 5.16 -5.66
N GLY A 91 7.99 5.41 -5.95
CA GLY A 91 8.47 6.70 -6.48
C GLY A 91 8.98 6.56 -7.91
N ARG A 92 8.84 7.61 -8.73
CA ARG A 92 9.30 7.64 -10.13
C ARG A 92 10.77 7.25 -10.31
N TRP A 93 11.63 7.60 -9.36
CA TRP A 93 13.06 7.30 -9.42
C TRP A 93 13.41 5.89 -8.93
N ARG A 94 12.57 5.29 -8.08
CA ARG A 94 12.70 3.90 -7.58
C ARG A 94 12.01 2.89 -8.50
N ALA A 95 11.06 3.33 -9.32
CA ALA A 95 10.34 2.47 -10.27
C ALA A 95 11.19 1.98 -11.46
N ARG A 96 12.35 2.60 -11.70
CA ARG A 96 13.20 2.36 -12.88
C ARG A 96 13.84 0.96 -12.93
N GLY A 97 13.68 0.13 -11.89
CA GLY A 97 14.28 -1.21 -11.80
C GLY A 97 13.31 -2.39 -11.66
N GLY A 98 11.98 -2.18 -11.63
CA GLY A 98 11.03 -3.30 -11.50
C GLY A 98 9.92 -3.18 -10.47
N SER A 99 9.68 -1.99 -9.88
CA SER A 99 8.66 -1.83 -8.82
C SER A 99 7.26 -2.28 -9.25
N GLY A 100 6.88 -2.10 -10.52
CA GLY A 100 5.59 -2.54 -11.04
C GLY A 100 5.41 -4.06 -11.02
N LYS A 101 6.49 -4.84 -11.21
CA LYS A 101 6.43 -6.31 -11.15
C LYS A 101 6.15 -6.82 -9.74
N CYS A 102 6.56 -6.05 -8.73
CA CYS A 102 6.35 -6.36 -7.33
C CYS A 102 4.99 -5.93 -6.80
N LEU A 103 4.20 -5.15 -7.55
CA LEU A 103 2.91 -4.60 -7.08
C LEU A 103 1.98 -5.71 -6.57
N PHE A 104 1.60 -6.62 -7.47
CA PHE A 104 0.68 -7.71 -7.11
C PHE A 104 1.29 -8.68 -6.09
N PRO A 105 2.54 -9.16 -6.24
CA PRO A 105 3.17 -9.99 -5.21
C PRO A 105 3.15 -9.35 -3.81
N THR A 106 3.44 -8.05 -3.73
CA THR A 106 3.46 -7.34 -2.44
C THR A 106 2.06 -7.20 -1.85
N ILE A 107 1.06 -6.84 -2.67
CA ILE A 107 -0.34 -6.75 -2.24
C ILE A 107 -0.84 -8.12 -1.79
N THR A 108 -0.61 -9.19 -2.57
CA THR A 108 -1.01 -10.56 -2.23
C THR A 108 -0.38 -11.02 -0.92
N TYR A 109 0.91 -10.74 -0.71
CA TYR A 109 1.58 -11.06 0.55
C TYR A 109 0.96 -10.30 1.73
N GLN A 110 0.74 -8.99 1.60
CA GLN A 110 0.09 -8.17 2.64
C GLN A 110 -1.34 -8.65 2.94
N LEU A 111 -2.12 -9.04 1.93
CA LEU A 111 -3.45 -9.63 2.12
C LEU A 111 -3.37 -10.93 2.91
N ALA A 112 -2.44 -11.83 2.57
CA ALA A 112 -2.30 -13.12 3.23
C ALA A 112 -1.86 -13.00 4.70
N LEU A 113 -1.16 -11.91 5.06
CA LEU A 113 -0.88 -11.59 6.47
C LEU A 113 -2.14 -11.25 7.27
N HIS A 114 -3.14 -10.64 6.64
CA HIS A 114 -4.39 -10.23 7.29
C HIS A 114 -5.53 -11.25 7.13
N ILE A 115 -5.48 -12.08 6.09
CA ILE A 115 -6.48 -13.10 5.76
C ILE A 115 -5.73 -14.44 5.60
N PRO A 116 -5.48 -15.17 6.71
CA PRO A 116 -4.62 -16.35 6.69
C PRO A 116 -5.08 -17.48 5.76
N SER A 117 -6.39 -17.57 5.45
CA SER A 117 -6.92 -18.56 4.51
C SER A 117 -6.41 -18.36 3.08
N LEU A 118 -5.91 -17.18 2.72
CA LEU A 118 -5.32 -16.93 1.40
C LEU A 118 -4.01 -17.70 1.19
N TRP A 119 -3.28 -18.05 2.25
CA TRP A 119 -2.04 -18.83 2.12
C TRP A 119 -2.26 -20.16 1.40
N GLU A 120 -3.42 -20.79 1.63
CA GLU A 120 -3.76 -22.05 0.99
C GLU A 120 -3.96 -21.87 -0.52
N SER A 121 -4.74 -20.86 -0.90
CA SER A 121 -5.01 -20.53 -2.30
C SER A 121 -3.72 -20.13 -3.04
N ILE A 122 -2.84 -19.36 -2.39
CA ILE A 122 -1.55 -18.94 -2.94
C ILE A 122 -0.62 -20.15 -3.14
N GLY A 123 -0.55 -21.05 -2.15
CA GLY A 123 0.29 -22.24 -2.22
C GLY A 123 -0.07 -23.18 -3.38
N LEU A 124 -1.34 -23.19 -3.80
CA LEU A 124 -1.83 -24.02 -4.90
C LEU A 124 -1.69 -23.39 -6.29
N ALA A 125 -1.35 -22.10 -6.40
CA ALA A 125 -1.38 -21.34 -7.65
C ALA A 125 -0.15 -21.54 -8.57
N VAL A 126 0.52 -22.70 -8.54
CA VAL A 126 1.78 -22.98 -9.27
C VAL A 126 1.64 -24.19 -10.19
#